data_AF-A0A496TIM9-F1
#
_entry.id   AF-A0A496TIM9-F1
#
_cell.length_a   1.000
_cell.length_b   1.000
_cell.length_c   1.000
_cell.angle_alpha   90.00
_cell.angle_beta   90.00
_cell.angle_gamma   90.00
#
_symmetry.space_group_name_H-M   'P 1'
#
loop_
_entity.id
_entity.type
_entity.pdbx_description
1 polymer ?
#
loop_
_entity_poly.entity_id
_entity_poly.type
_entity_poly.pdbx_seq_one_letter_code
_entity_poly.pdbx_strand_id
1 'polypeptide(L)'
;MKGVIIADNSITNQKIEEYDVKLLEIFADQAALAIDNAQLREKLRIRLQELEQAYNTLQESQRRLVEREKLASLGEMVAKIAHEIRNPLVSIGGFARNLLKSMPPDDKNRLYIDIIGKEALRLEDILSNILNYTRLFEPKKVRVK
;
A
#
# COMPACT_ATOMS: atom_id res chain seq x y z
N MET A 1 -37.46 -17.84 -11.39
CA MET A 1 -37.18 -19.15 -10.73
C MET A 1 -38.24 -20.17 -11.16
N LYS A 2 -38.03 -21.51 -11.07
CA LYS A 2 -39.13 -22.48 -11.27
C LYS A 2 -39.69 -22.89 -9.91
N GLY A 3 -40.84 -22.33 -9.55
CA GLY A 3 -41.62 -22.74 -8.37
C GLY A 3 -42.86 -23.53 -8.80
N VAL A 4 -43.39 -24.34 -7.90
CA VAL A 4 -44.66 -25.06 -8.12
C VAL A 4 -45.62 -24.67 -7.01
N ILE A 5 -46.84 -24.30 -7.38
CA ILE A 5 -47.95 -24.09 -6.46
C ILE A 5 -48.95 -25.22 -6.69
N ILE A 6 -49.37 -25.87 -5.61
CA ILE A 6 -50.37 -26.94 -5.62
C ILE A 6 -51.52 -26.45 -4.76
N ALA A 7 -52.74 -26.54 -5.30
CA ALA A 7 -53.96 -26.22 -4.59
C ALA A 7 -54.92 -27.40 -4.69
N ASP A 8 -55.63 -27.68 -3.60
CA ASP A 8 -56.66 -28.71 -3.50
C ASP A 8 -57.86 -28.14 -2.72
N ASN A 9 -59.07 -28.65 -2.99
CA ASN A 9 -60.32 -28.18 -2.39
C ASN A 9 -60.93 -29.22 -1.44
N SER A 10 -60.14 -29.70 -0.49
CA SER A 10 -60.51 -30.76 0.44
C SER A 10 -61.49 -30.33 1.55
N ILE A 11 -61.78 -29.04 1.69
CA ILE A 11 -62.69 -28.49 2.72
C ILE A 11 -64.13 -28.43 2.23
N THR A 12 -64.37 -27.87 1.04
CA THR A 12 -65.73 -27.72 0.50
C THR A 12 -66.12 -28.87 -0.43
N ASN A 13 -65.13 -29.64 -0.91
CA ASN A 13 -65.28 -30.71 -1.89
C ASN A 13 -65.97 -30.26 -3.20
N GLN A 14 -66.03 -28.95 -3.45
CA GLN A 14 -66.55 -28.43 -4.70
C GLN A 14 -65.53 -28.65 -5.82
N LYS A 15 -66.05 -28.83 -7.04
CA LYS A 15 -65.21 -28.95 -8.23
C LYS A 15 -64.44 -27.66 -8.44
N ILE A 16 -63.14 -27.76 -8.71
CA ILE A 16 -62.31 -26.62 -9.11
C ILE A 16 -62.76 -26.19 -10.50
N GLU A 17 -63.23 -24.95 -10.62
CA GLU A 17 -63.66 -24.38 -11.89
C GLU A 17 -62.52 -23.63 -12.58
N GLU A 18 -62.68 -23.34 -13.87
CA GLU A 18 -61.65 -22.67 -14.68
C GLU A 18 -61.28 -21.27 -14.14
N TYR A 19 -62.24 -20.60 -13.49
CA TYR A 19 -62.02 -19.33 -12.80
C TYR A 19 -61.03 -19.46 -11.63
N ASP A 20 -61.12 -20.55 -10.85
CA ASP A 20 -60.24 -20.79 -9.70
C ASP A 20 -58.80 -21.01 -10.15
N VAL A 21 -58.62 -21.77 -11.25
CA VAL A 21 -57.31 -21.98 -11.88
C VAL A 21 -56.73 -20.67 -12.35
N LYS A 22 -57.53 -19.82 -13.02
CA LYS A 22 -57.09 -18.52 -13.53
C LYS A 22 -56.72 -17.55 -12.41
N LEU A 23 -57.46 -17.57 -11.30
CA LEU A 23 -57.13 -16.79 -10.11
C LEU A 23 -55.80 -17.26 -9.51
N LEU A 24 -55.61 -18.58 -9.39
CA LEU A 24 -54.37 -19.17 -8.89
C LEU A 24 -53.16 -18.83 -9.80
N GLU A 25 -53.35 -18.81 -11.11
CA GLU A 25 -52.33 -18.41 -12.09
C GLU A 25 -51.88 -16.96 -11.88
N ILE A 26 -52.83 -16.03 -11.71
CA ILE A 26 -52.52 -14.62 -11.41
C ILE A 26 -51.75 -14.49 -10.08
N PHE A 27 -52.15 -15.23 -9.05
CA PHE A 27 -51.43 -15.24 -7.77
C PHE A 27 -50.02 -15.83 -7.92
N ALA A 28 -49.88 -16.91 -8.68
CA ALA A 28 -48.59 -17.55 -8.95
C ALA A 28 -47.64 -16.59 -9.65
N ASP A 29 -48.12 -15.84 -10.65
CA ASP A 29 -47.33 -14.83 -11.37
C ASP A 29 -46.85 -13.72 -10.45
N GLN A 30 -47.75 -13.16 -9.62
CA GLN A 30 -47.37 -12.12 -8.66
C GLN A 30 -46.37 -12.62 -7.61
N ALA A 31 -46.57 -13.84 -7.10
CA ALA A 31 -45.65 -14.45 -6.15
C ALA A 31 -44.27 -14.72 -6.78
N ALA A 32 -44.24 -15.23 -8.02
CA ALA A 32 -43.01 -15.48 -8.75
C ALA A 32 -42.22 -14.17 -8.97
N LEU A 33 -42.89 -13.11 -9.40
CA LEU A 33 -42.29 -11.78 -9.57
C LEU A 33 -41.75 -11.23 -8.24
N ALA A 34 -42.49 -11.35 -7.15
CA ALA A 34 -42.06 -10.88 -5.83
C ALA A 34 -40.81 -11.64 -5.34
N ILE A 35 -40.77 -12.97 -5.53
CA ILE A 35 -39.63 -13.80 -5.16
C ILE A 35 -38.40 -13.46 -6.01
N ASP A 36 -38.56 -13.38 -7.34
CA ASP A 36 -37.45 -13.03 -8.24
C ASP A 36 -36.90 -11.63 -7.92
N ASN A 37 -37.77 -10.66 -7.61
CA ASN A 37 -37.37 -9.32 -7.16
C ASN A 37 -36.61 -9.34 -5.83
N ALA A 38 -37.08 -10.11 -4.84
CA ALA A 38 -36.40 -10.23 -3.55
C ALA A 38 -35.00 -10.85 -3.72
N GLN A 39 -34.87 -11.89 -4.54
CA GLN A 39 -33.59 -12.53 -4.83
C GLN A 39 -32.63 -11.62 -5.60
N LEU A 40 -33.13 -10.86 -6.58
CA LEU A 40 -32.33 -9.88 -7.30
C LEU A 40 -31.81 -8.79 -6.36
N ARG A 41 -32.65 -8.28 -5.47
CA ARG A 41 -32.27 -7.29 -4.46
C ARG A 41 -31.21 -7.84 -3.50
N GLU A 42 -31.36 -9.08 -3.06
CA GLU A 42 -30.38 -9.70 -2.16
C GLU A 42 -29.03 -9.94 -2.85
N LYS A 43 -29.05 -10.43 -4.10
CA LYS A 43 -27.82 -10.54 -4.91
C LYS A 43 -27.14 -9.19 -5.09
N LEU A 44 -27.90 -8.14 -5.40
CA LEU A 44 -27.36 -6.79 -5.55
C LEU A 44 -26.73 -6.30 -4.24
N ARG A 45 -27.41 -6.52 -3.11
CA ARG A 45 -26.91 -6.17 -1.77
C ARG A 45 -25.57 -6.84 -1.48
N ILE A 46 -25.46 -8.14 -1.75
CA ILE A 46 -24.21 -8.90 -1.57
C ILE A 46 -23.10 -8.33 -2.48
N ARG A 47 -23.40 -8.09 -3.76
CA ARG A 47 -22.42 -7.54 -4.71
C ARG A 47 -21.94 -6.14 -4.34
N LEU A 48 -22.82 -5.29 -3.82
CA LEU A 48 -22.44 -3.96 -3.34
C LEU A 48 -21.51 -4.07 -2.13
N GLN A 49 -21.78 -4.98 -1.20
CA GLN A 49 -20.93 -5.23 -0.04
C GLN A 49 -19.55 -5.76 -0.45
N GLU A 50 -19.48 -6.70 -1.40
CA GLU A 50 -18.21 -7.18 -1.96
C GLU A 50 -17.43 -6.05 -2.65
N LEU A 51 -18.11 -5.20 -3.42
CA LEU A 51 -17.50 -4.08 -4.13
C LEU A 51 -16.92 -3.04 -3.15
N GLU A 52 -17.65 -2.72 -2.10
CA GLU A 52 -17.21 -1.79 -1.05
C GLU A 52 -15.96 -2.32 -0.34
N GLN A 53 -15.93 -3.62 0.00
CA GLN A 53 -14.76 -4.26 0.60
C GLN A 53 -13.54 -4.25 -0.35
N ALA A 54 -13.75 -4.59 -1.62
CA ALA A 54 -12.69 -4.55 -2.62
C ALA A 54 -12.15 -3.13 -2.83
N TYR A 55 -13.04 -2.13 -2.85
CA TYR A 55 -12.66 -0.72 -2.98
C TYR A 55 -11.82 -0.24 -1.80
N ASN A 56 -12.24 -0.53 -0.56
CA ASN A 56 -11.49 -0.16 0.64
C ASN A 56 -10.10 -0.81 0.66
N THR A 57 -10.02 -2.09 0.31
CA THR A 57 -8.75 -2.82 0.21
C THR A 57 -7.83 -2.22 -0.85
N LEU A 58 -8.38 -1.87 -2.01
CA LEU A 58 -7.64 -1.22 -3.09
C LEU A 58 -7.10 0.15 -2.66
N GLN A 59 -7.94 0.96 -2.01
CA GLN A 59 -7.57 2.28 -1.54
C GLN A 59 -6.46 2.22 -0.49
N GLU A 60 -6.53 1.28 0.46
CA GLU A 60 -5.46 1.05 1.43
C GLU A 60 -4.15 0.60 0.77
N SER A 61 -4.22 -0.32 -0.19
CA SER A 61 -3.06 -0.78 -0.94
C SER A 61 -2.39 0.35 -1.73
N GLN A 62 -3.20 1.17 -2.41
CA GLN A 62 -2.71 2.32 -3.16
C GLN A 62 -2.04 3.34 -2.23
N ARG A 63 -2.63 3.63 -1.06
CA ARG A 63 -2.02 4.54 -0.09
C ARG A 63 -0.66 4.03 0.38
N ARG A 64 -0.54 2.73 0.67
CA ARG A 64 0.73 2.10 1.06
C ARG A 64 1.75 2.13 -0.08
N LEU A 65 1.32 1.95 -1.33
CA LEU A 65 2.20 2.04 -2.50
C LEU A 65 2.77 3.46 -2.66
N VAL A 66 1.92 4.48 -2.61
CA VAL A 66 2.35 5.89 -2.71
C VAL A 66 3.33 6.24 -1.60
N GLU A 67 3.07 5.80 -0.36
CA GLU A 67 3.99 6.02 0.75
C GLU A 67 5.35 5.34 0.55
N ARG A 68 5.35 4.10 0.03
CA ARG A 68 6.58 3.37 -0.31
C ARG A 68 7.36 4.04 -1.42
N GLU A 69 6.70 4.49 -2.48
CA GLU A 69 7.36 5.20 -3.59
C GLU A 69 7.98 6.52 -3.12
N LYS A 70 7.27 7.26 -2.25
CA LYS A 70 7.79 8.48 -1.65
C LYS A 70 9.03 8.21 -0.81
N LEU A 71 9.01 7.17 0.02
CA LEU A 71 10.16 6.78 0.84
C LEU A 71 11.34 6.29 0.00
N ALA A 72 11.09 5.50 -1.05
CA ALA A 72 12.13 5.06 -1.97
C ALA A 72 12.79 6.25 -2.68
N SER A 73 11.99 7.20 -3.19
CA SER A 73 12.49 8.42 -3.85
C SER A 73 13.31 9.28 -2.87
N LEU A 74 12.86 9.40 -1.63
CA LEU A 74 13.59 10.10 -0.58
C LEU A 74 14.93 9.40 -0.25
N GLY A 75 14.93 8.06 -0.16
CA GLY A 75 16.13 7.26 0.04
C GLY A 75 17.16 7.47 -1.06
N GLU A 76 16.74 7.45 -2.33
CA GLU A 76 17.62 7.72 -3.47
C GLU A 76 18.19 9.14 -3.43
N MET A 77 17.36 10.14 -3.10
CA MET A 77 17.79 11.52 -2.96
C MET A 77 18.83 11.68 -1.83
N VAL A 78 18.59 11.09 -0.66
CA VAL A 78 19.55 11.12 0.45
C VAL A 78 20.86 10.42 0.08
N ALA A 79 20.79 9.29 -0.64
CA ALA A 79 21.98 8.61 -1.13
C ALA A 79 22.83 9.51 -2.05
N LYS A 80 22.20 10.20 -3.01
CA LYS A 80 22.87 11.16 -3.89
C LYS A 80 23.51 12.31 -3.11
N ILE A 81 22.75 12.97 -2.23
CA ILE A 81 23.26 14.07 -1.40
C ILE A 81 24.45 13.61 -0.55
N ALA A 82 24.37 12.42 0.05
CA ALA A 82 25.46 11.92 0.86
C ALA A 82 26.70 11.58 0.04
N HIS A 83 26.56 11.07 -1.19
CA HIS A 83 27.70 10.93 -2.09
C HIS A 83 28.34 12.29 -2.41
N GLU A 84 27.52 13.31 -2.68
CA GLU A 84 28.00 14.66 -2.97
C GLU A 84 28.69 15.32 -1.78
N ILE A 85 28.23 15.09 -0.54
CA ILE A 85 28.87 15.59 0.69
C ILE A 85 30.14 14.80 1.04
N ARG A 86 30.17 13.49 0.79
CA ARG A 86 31.36 12.66 1.06
C ARG A 86 32.58 13.16 0.26
N ASN A 87 32.37 13.57 -0.99
CA ASN A 87 33.44 14.01 -1.89
C ASN A 87 34.29 15.18 -1.35
N PRO A 88 33.72 16.32 -0.93
CA PRO A 88 34.47 17.41 -0.32
C PRO A 88 35.06 17.02 1.04
N LEU A 89 34.40 16.20 1.86
CA LEU A 89 34.96 15.73 3.13
C LEU A 89 36.22 14.88 2.95
N VAL A 90 36.19 13.94 1.99
CA VAL A 90 37.36 13.13 1.62
C VAL A 90 38.49 14.03 1.12
N SER A 91 38.17 15.05 0.32
CA SER A 91 39.16 16.02 -0.17
C SER A 91 39.76 16.84 0.97
N ILE A 92 38.95 17.40 1.85
CA ILE A 92 39.38 18.18 3.03
C ILE A 92 40.27 17.33 3.94
N GLY A 93 39.83 16.12 4.28
CA GLY A 93 40.60 15.20 5.13
C GLY A 93 41.88 14.69 4.46
N GLY A 94 41.87 14.57 3.12
CA GLY A 94 43.06 14.25 2.33
C GLY A 94 44.10 15.38 2.36
N PHE A 95 43.68 16.61 2.07
CA PHE A 95 44.55 17.79 2.12
C PHE A 95 45.08 18.05 3.53
N ALA A 96 44.25 17.96 4.56
CA ALA A 96 44.68 18.11 5.95
C ALA A 96 45.77 17.09 6.33
N ARG A 97 45.59 15.81 5.98
CA ARG A 97 46.60 14.77 6.22
C ARG A 97 47.90 15.02 5.46
N ASN A 98 47.82 15.49 4.21
CA ASN A 98 49.01 15.79 3.41
C ASN A 98 49.80 16.98 3.98
N LEU A 99 49.10 18.02 4.46
CA LEU A 99 49.72 19.15 5.14
C LEU A 99 50.41 18.70 6.44
N LEU A 100 49.74 17.92 7.30
CA LEU A 100 50.35 17.39 8.54
C LEU A 100 51.63 16.59 8.32
N LYS A 101 51.69 15.82 7.22
CA LYS A 101 52.90 15.05 6.85
C LYS A 101 54.05 15.94 6.41
N SER A 102 53.75 17.11 5.86
CA SER A 102 54.74 18.04 5.28
C SER A 102 55.17 19.13 6.26
N MET A 103 54.49 19.28 7.40
CA MET A 103 54.76 20.31 8.41
C MET A 103 55.77 19.85 9.47
N PRO A 104 56.66 20.76 9.96
CA PRO A 104 57.51 20.50 11.11
C PRO A 104 56.71 20.08 12.37
N PRO A 105 57.30 19.29 13.29
CA PRO A 105 56.66 18.92 14.55
C PRO A 105 56.25 20.12 15.41
N ASP A 106 57.07 21.17 15.42
CA ASP A 106 56.85 22.39 16.23
C ASP A 106 56.03 23.47 15.50
N ASP A 107 55.42 23.14 14.35
CA ASP A 107 54.58 24.08 13.63
C ASP A 107 53.30 24.38 14.42
N LYS A 108 53.10 25.66 14.77
CA LYS A 108 51.94 26.15 15.54
C LYS A 108 50.60 25.84 14.87
N ASN A 109 50.57 25.69 13.55
CA ASN A 109 49.35 25.39 12.79
C ASN A 109 49.00 23.89 12.77
N ARG A 110 49.90 23.01 13.22
CA ARG A 110 49.71 21.55 13.20
C ARG A 110 48.45 21.12 13.95
N LEU A 111 48.16 21.76 15.09
CA LEU A 111 46.95 21.50 15.89
C LEU A 111 45.67 21.80 15.10
N TYR A 112 45.62 22.93 14.39
CA TYR A 112 44.43 23.32 13.62
C TYR A 112 44.18 22.36 12.45
N ILE A 113 45.23 21.96 11.73
CA ILE A 113 45.10 21.03 10.61
C ILE A 113 44.67 19.63 11.09
N ASP A 114 45.17 19.18 12.25
CA ASP A 114 44.74 17.91 12.87
C ASP A 114 43.26 17.93 13.24
N ILE A 115 42.77 19.04 13.82
CA ILE A 115 41.34 19.22 14.11
C ILE A 115 40.51 19.18 12.82
N ILE A 116 40.90 19.91 11.78
CA ILE A 116 40.18 19.90 10.48
C ILE A 116 40.12 18.48 9.89
N GLY A 117 41.23 17.75 9.91
CA GLY A 117 41.29 16.37 9.42
C GLY A 117 40.40 15.42 10.22
N LYS A 118 40.39 15.55 11.55
CA LYS A 118 39.53 14.76 12.45
C LYS A 118 38.06 15.07 12.26
N GLU A 119 37.69 16.34 12.10
CA GLU A 119 36.29 16.73 11.88
C GLU A 119 35.78 16.29 10.50
N ALA A 120 36.62 16.32 9.46
CA ALA A 120 36.24 15.77 8.15
C ALA A 120 35.94 14.26 8.24
N LEU A 121 36.75 13.49 8.97
CA LEU A 121 36.51 12.06 9.22
C LEU A 121 35.26 11.81 10.07
N ARG A 122 35.03 12.63 11.08
CA ARG A 122 33.84 12.56 11.94
C ARG A 122 32.56 12.81 11.13
N LEU A 123 32.57 13.80 10.24
CA LEU A 123 31.44 14.07 9.36
C LEU A 123 31.20 12.94 8.37
N GLU A 124 32.24 12.27 7.88
CA GLU A 124 32.11 11.08 7.02
C GLU A 124 31.45 9.90 7.77
N ASP A 125 31.77 9.71 9.04
CA ASP A 125 31.16 8.68 9.89
C ASP A 125 29.66 8.98 10.16
N ILE A 126 29.35 10.22 10.55
CA ILE A 126 27.95 10.66 10.74
C ILE A 126 27.13 10.45 9.46
N LEU A 127 27.69 10.82 8.31
CA LEU A 127 27.05 10.65 7.01
C LEU A 127 26.81 9.18 6.66
N SER A 128 27.77 8.31 6.99
CA SER A 128 27.65 6.86 6.80
C SER A 128 26.56 6.25 7.69
N ASN A 129 26.44 6.72 8.94
CA ASN A 129 25.39 6.29 9.85
C ASN A 129 23.99 6.71 9.37
N ILE A 130 23.84 7.94 8.86
CA ILE A 130 22.58 8.43 8.27
C ILE A 130 22.17 7.57 7.07
N LEU A 131 23.11 7.23 6.18
CA LEU A 131 22.85 6.39 5.01
C LEU A 131 22.46 4.96 5.34
N ASN A 132 23.02 4.39 6.40
CA ASN A 132 22.65 3.06 6.86
C ASN A 132 21.23 3.04 7.41
N TYR A 133 20.82 4.13 8.07
CA TYR A 133 19.44 4.29 8.53
C TYR A 133 18.46 4.46 7.38
N THR A 134 18.83 5.18 6.31
CA THR A 134 17.91 5.38 5.16
C THR A 134 17.75 4.14 4.27
N ARG A 135 18.73 3.23 4.23
CA ARG A 135 18.60 1.94 3.54
C ARG A 135 17.60 0.98 4.18
N LEU A 136 17.19 1.20 5.43
CA LEU A 136 16.10 0.44 6.06
C LEU A 136 14.73 0.71 5.40
N PHE A 137 14.62 1.75 4.57
CA PHE A 137 13.41 2.09 3.82
C PHE A 137 13.39 1.54 2.39
N GLU A 138 14.44 0.85 1.93
CA GLU A 138 14.39 0.17 0.63
C GLU A 138 13.53 -1.10 0.74
N PRO A 139 12.41 -1.21 0.00
CA PRO A 139 11.65 -2.45 -0.01
C PRO A 139 12.53 -3.56 -0.60
N LYS A 140 12.73 -4.66 0.16
CA LYS A 140 13.30 -5.90 -0.39
C LYS A 140 12.52 -6.23 -1.67
N LYS A 141 13.20 -6.21 -2.82
CA LYS A 141 12.63 -6.67 -4.09
C LYS A 141 12.18 -8.12 -3.90
N VAL A 142 10.89 -8.33 -3.69
CA VAL A 142 10.30 -9.66 -3.74
C VAL A 142 10.30 -10.04 -5.22
N ARG A 143 11.25 -10.88 -5.60
CA ARG A 143 11.33 -11.44 -6.94
C ARG A 143 10.11 -12.35 -7.11
N VAL A 144 9.11 -11.89 -7.86
CA VAL A 144 7.98 -12.71 -8.27
C VAL A 144 8.55 -13.80 -9.18
N LYS A 145 8.45 -15.06 -8.73
CA LYS A 145 8.77 -16.26 -9.52
C LYS A 145 7.60 -16.59 -10.42
#